data_AF-A0A8J3SJT4-F1
#
_entry.id   AF-A0A8J3SJT4-F1
#
_cell.length_a   1.000
_cell.length_b   1.000
_cell.length_c   1.000
_cell.angle_alpha   90.00
_cell.angle_beta   90.00
_cell.angle_gamma   90.00
#
_symmetry.space_group_name_H-M   'P 1'
#
loop_
_entity.id
_entity.type
_entity.pdbx_description
1 polymer ?
#
loop_
_entity_poly.entity_id
_entity_poly.type
_entity_poly.pdbx_seq_one_letter_code
_entity_poly.pdbx_strand_id
1 'polypeptide(L)'
;MDPGFSAAFREFVTDRSAALFRTAYLLTGDRHAAEDLVQSALAKTAARWLVMRAALARLTPRQRAVLVLRYFEDLSETEIARVLGIGAGSVRSQIHRSLDRLKKAAPELGAVRELR
;
A
#
# COMPACT_ATOMS: atom_id res chain seq x y z
N MET A 1 -2.17 -3.66 -18.69
CA MET A 1 -1.31 -3.43 -17.51
C MET A 1 -0.73 -2.03 -17.65
N ASP A 2 -1.01 -1.12 -16.72
CA ASP A 2 -0.46 0.24 -16.74
C ASP A 2 1.09 0.20 -16.67
N PRO A 3 1.83 0.67 -17.70
CA PRO A 3 3.29 0.53 -17.80
C PRO A 3 4.07 1.23 -16.69
N GLY A 4 3.60 2.41 -16.24
CA GLY A 4 4.32 3.23 -15.25
C GLY A 4 4.43 2.55 -13.89
N PHE A 5 3.45 1.69 -13.57
CA PHE A 5 3.48 0.94 -12.35
C PHE A 5 4.36 -0.28 -12.35
N SER A 6 4.36 -1.04 -13.45
CA SER A 6 5.28 -2.17 -13.54
C SER A 6 6.72 -1.66 -13.51
N ALA A 7 6.97 -0.43 -13.98
CA ALA A 7 8.22 0.28 -13.74
C ALA A 7 8.44 0.60 -12.25
N ALA A 8 7.48 1.25 -11.57
CA ALA A 8 7.60 1.58 -10.14
C ALA A 8 7.82 0.35 -9.24
N PHE A 9 7.15 -0.76 -9.51
CA PHE A 9 7.37 -2.00 -8.78
C PHE A 9 8.76 -2.60 -9.07
N ARG A 10 9.22 -2.57 -10.32
CA ARG A 10 10.58 -3.03 -10.66
C ARG A 10 11.64 -2.17 -9.98
N GLU A 11 11.45 -0.85 -9.93
CA GLU A 11 12.34 0.07 -9.21
C GLU A 11 12.39 -0.28 -7.72
N PHE A 12 11.23 -0.44 -7.08
CA PHE A 12 11.15 -0.89 -5.69
C PHE A 12 11.88 -2.22 -5.46
N VAL A 13 11.69 -3.20 -6.36
CA VAL A 13 12.37 -4.50 -6.27
C VAL A 13 13.87 -4.33 -6.38
N THR A 14 14.36 -3.58 -7.38
CA THR A 14 15.79 -3.31 -7.56
C THR A 14 16.41 -2.68 -6.32
N ASP A 15 15.75 -1.66 -5.76
CA ASP A 15 16.25 -0.91 -4.60
C ASP A 15 16.26 -1.73 -3.31
N ARG A 16 15.27 -2.62 -3.13
CA ARG A 16 15.07 -3.35 -1.87
C ARG A 16 15.66 -4.76 -1.86
N SER A 17 15.88 -5.39 -3.02
CA SER A 17 16.30 -6.80 -3.09
C SER A 17 17.58 -7.08 -2.33
N ALA A 18 18.61 -6.23 -2.47
CA ALA A 18 19.89 -6.45 -1.80
C ALA A 18 19.77 -6.34 -0.26
N ALA A 19 18.97 -5.40 0.24
CA ALA A 19 18.74 -5.25 1.67
C ALA A 19 17.93 -6.41 2.24
N LEU A 20 16.87 -6.84 1.53
CA LEU A 20 16.04 -7.97 1.93
C LEU A 20 16.84 -9.28 1.93
N PHE A 21 17.69 -9.50 0.93
CA PHE A 21 18.55 -10.67 0.86
C PHE A 21 19.55 -10.72 2.01
N ARG A 22 20.19 -9.61 2.36
CA ARG A 22 21.09 -9.56 3.53
C ARG A 22 20.35 -9.94 4.82
N THR A 23 19.16 -9.40 5.04
CA THR A 23 18.35 -9.75 6.21
C THR A 23 17.93 -11.22 6.18
N ALA A 24 17.47 -11.73 5.05
CA ALA A 24 17.08 -13.13 4.90
C ALA A 24 18.26 -14.08 5.17
N TYR A 25 19.44 -13.77 4.63
CA TYR A 25 20.65 -14.55 4.85
C TYR A 25 21.10 -14.57 6.31
N LEU A 26 20.98 -13.44 7.02
CA LEU A 26 21.26 -13.41 8.46
C LEU A 26 20.28 -14.27 9.27
N LEU A 27 19.04 -14.41 8.82
CA LEU A 27 18.02 -15.23 9.48
C LEU A 27 18.17 -16.73 9.18
N THR A 28 18.55 -17.09 7.96
CA THR A 28 18.60 -18.49 7.51
C THR A 28 19.98 -19.11 7.65
N GLY A 29 21.06 -18.31 7.59
CA GLY A 29 22.44 -18.79 7.46
C GLY A 29 22.73 -19.51 6.14
N ASP A 30 21.73 -19.65 5.27
CA ASP A 30 21.79 -20.40 4.01
C ASP A 30 21.34 -19.52 2.85
N ARG A 31 22.13 -19.55 1.78
CA ARG A 31 21.91 -18.69 0.60
C ARG A 31 20.65 -19.07 -0.15
N HIS A 32 20.42 -20.36 -0.37
CA HIS A 32 19.26 -20.81 -1.15
C HIS A 32 17.96 -20.52 -0.39
N ALA A 33 17.92 -20.81 0.91
CA ALA A 33 16.80 -20.48 1.78
C ALA A 33 16.55 -18.95 1.84
N ALA A 34 17.61 -18.13 1.82
CA ALA A 34 17.48 -16.67 1.78
C ALA A 34 16.90 -16.19 0.44
N GLU A 35 17.35 -16.76 -0.68
CA GLU A 35 16.82 -16.46 -2.02
C GLU A 35 15.33 -16.79 -2.10
N ASP A 36 14.92 -18.00 -1.65
CA ASP A 36 13.53 -18.43 -1.62
C ASP A 36 12.65 -17.53 -0.75
N LEU A 37 13.16 -17.12 0.42
CA LEU A 37 12.45 -16.23 1.34
C LEU A 37 12.21 -14.85 0.70
N VAL A 38 13.24 -14.27 0.07
CA VAL A 38 13.11 -12.98 -0.64
C VAL A 38 12.15 -13.11 -1.81
N GLN A 39 12.27 -14.17 -2.62
CA GLN A 39 11.36 -14.40 -3.75
C GLN A 39 9.91 -14.50 -3.29
N SER A 40 9.62 -15.29 -2.25
CA SER A 40 8.28 -15.42 -1.67
C SER A 40 7.75 -14.08 -1.15
N ALA A 41 8.58 -13.32 -0.43
CA ALA A 41 8.20 -12.02 0.10
C ALA A 41 7.91 -10.98 -1.01
N LEU A 42 8.76 -10.93 -2.05
CA LEU A 42 8.57 -10.03 -3.18
C LEU A 42 7.36 -10.43 -4.04
N ALA A 43 7.13 -11.72 -4.25
CA ALA A 43 5.94 -12.22 -4.96
C ALA A 43 4.65 -11.86 -4.22
N LYS A 44 4.61 -12.06 -2.89
CA LYS A 44 3.46 -11.64 -2.05
C LYS A 44 3.26 -10.12 -2.11
N THR A 45 4.34 -9.35 -2.07
CA THR A 45 4.30 -7.88 -2.21
C THR A 45 3.72 -7.47 -3.56
N ALA A 46 4.17 -8.08 -4.66
CA ALA A 46 3.69 -7.81 -6.01
C ALA A 46 2.17 -8.02 -6.13
N ALA A 47 1.67 -9.15 -5.63
CA ALA A 47 0.25 -9.48 -5.64
C ALA A 47 -0.58 -8.44 -4.86
N ARG A 48 -0.16 -8.10 -3.63
CA ARG A 48 -0.83 -7.09 -2.80
C ARG A 48 -0.81 -5.71 -3.43
N TRP A 49 0.28 -5.36 -4.13
CA TRP A 49 0.38 -4.08 -4.82
C TRP A 49 -0.65 -3.98 -5.96
N LEU A 50 -0.79 -5.02 -6.78
CA LEU A 50 -1.81 -5.05 -7.84
C LEU A 50 -3.23 -4.89 -7.29
N VAL A 51 -3.53 -5.60 -6.21
CA VAL A 51 -4.81 -5.50 -5.50
C VAL A 51 -5.06 -4.08 -4.98
N MET A 52 -4.09 -3.50 -4.27
CA MET A 52 -4.22 -2.14 -3.73
C MET A 52 -4.53 -1.12 -4.83
N ARG A 53 -3.87 -1.25 -5.98
CA ARG A 53 -4.19 -0.39 -7.13
C ARG A 53 -5.60 -0.57 -7.66
N ALA A 54 -6.02 -1.82 -7.88
CA ALA A 54 -7.35 -2.08 -8.34
C ALA A 54 -8.39 -1.49 -7.37
N ALA A 55 -8.14 -1.58 -6.06
CA ALA A 55 -8.98 -0.96 -5.04
C ALA A 55 -8.97 0.57 -5.10
N LEU A 56 -7.79 1.20 -5.19
CA LEU A 56 -7.66 2.66 -5.31
C LEU A 56 -8.33 3.20 -6.58
N ALA A 57 -8.33 2.45 -7.67
CA ALA A 57 -9.03 2.81 -8.91
C ALA A 57 -10.56 2.85 -8.74
N ARG A 58 -11.12 2.18 -7.72
CA ARG A 58 -12.56 2.21 -7.40
C ARG A 58 -12.97 3.38 -6.51
N LEU A 59 -12.01 4.15 -6.02
CA LEU A 59 -12.26 5.39 -5.29
C LEU A 59 -12.43 6.57 -6.25
N THR A 60 -13.26 7.53 -5.87
CA THR A 60 -13.32 8.82 -6.57
C THR A 60 -12.03 9.63 -6.35
N PRO A 61 -11.69 10.59 -7.21
CA PRO A 61 -10.52 11.45 -7.01
C PRO A 61 -10.51 12.12 -5.62
N ARG A 62 -11.69 12.58 -5.14
CA ARG A 62 -11.82 13.19 -3.81
C ARG A 62 -11.57 12.20 -2.67
N GLN A 63 -12.06 10.96 -2.80
CA GLN A 63 -11.78 9.90 -1.81
C GLN A 63 -10.29 9.57 -1.74
N ARG A 64 -9.61 9.48 -2.90
CA ARG A 64 -8.15 9.30 -2.93
C ARG A 64 -7.42 10.47 -2.31
N ALA A 65 -7.79 11.71 -2.67
CA ALA A 65 -7.14 12.92 -2.16
C ALA A 65 -7.18 12.98 -0.63
N VAL A 66 -8.33 12.69 -0.01
CA VAL A 66 -8.47 12.66 1.45
C VAL A 66 -7.52 11.64 2.09
N LEU A 67 -7.35 10.46 1.47
CA LEU A 67 -6.41 9.45 1.98
C LEU A 67 -4.96 9.88 1.80
N VAL A 68 -4.60 10.46 0.66
CA VAL A 68 -3.23 10.98 0.41
C VAL A 68 -2.89 12.05 1.44
N LEU A 69 -3.72 13.07 1.56
CA LEU A 69 -3.48 14.16 2.50
C LEU A 69 -3.42 13.65 3.95
N ARG A 70 -4.21 12.64 4.31
CA ARG A 70 -4.23 12.11 5.68
C ARG A 70 -3.04 11.21 6.00
N TYR A 71 -2.64 10.32 5.09
CA TYR A 71 -1.72 9.22 5.38
C TYR A 71 -0.34 9.38 4.74
N PHE A 72 -0.19 10.26 3.74
CA PHE A 72 1.09 10.52 3.08
C PHE A 72 1.63 11.91 3.40
N GLU A 73 0.74 12.88 3.63
CA GLU A 73 1.10 14.26 3.99
C GLU A 73 0.88 14.56 5.48
N ASP A 74 0.44 13.57 6.26
CA ASP A 74 0.16 13.65 7.71
C ASP A 74 -0.75 14.81 8.16
N LEU A 75 -1.56 15.38 7.24
CA LEU A 75 -2.42 16.52 7.56
C LEU A 75 -3.55 16.13 8.52
N SER A 76 -3.92 17.07 9.38
CA SER A 76 -5.08 16.97 10.27
C SER A 76 -6.41 17.10 9.51
N GLU A 77 -7.52 16.67 10.13
CA GLU A 77 -8.86 16.79 9.51
C GLU A 77 -9.20 18.25 9.14
N THR A 78 -8.75 19.24 9.93
CA THR A 78 -9.00 20.66 9.69
C THR A 78 -8.15 21.21 8.54
N GLU A 79 -6.89 20.78 8.41
CA GLU A 79 -6.03 21.14 7.29
C GLU A 79 -6.54 20.52 5.98
N ILE A 80 -6.97 19.26 6.02
CA ILE A 80 -7.59 18.58 4.86
C ILE A 80 -8.86 19.32 4.43
N ALA A 81 -9.70 19.74 5.38
CA ALA A 81 -10.91 20.52 5.11
C ALA A 81 -10.57 21.82 4.37
N ARG A 82 -9.53 22.53 4.83
CA ARG A 82 -9.03 23.76 4.22
C ARG A 82 -8.49 23.53 2.81
N VAL A 83 -7.64 22.52 2.62
CA VAL A 83 -7.05 22.17 1.32
C VAL A 83 -8.11 21.80 0.29
N LEU A 84 -9.13 21.04 0.71
CA LEU A 84 -10.17 20.55 -0.19
C LEU A 84 -11.38 21.49 -0.34
N GLY A 85 -11.43 22.60 0.42
CA GLY A 85 -12.56 23.53 0.42
C GLY A 85 -13.87 22.90 0.87
N ILE A 86 -13.83 21.95 1.82
CA ILE A 86 -15.02 21.25 2.35
C ILE A 86 -15.16 21.49 3.85
N GLY A 87 -16.36 21.29 4.41
CA GLY A 87 -16.59 21.42 5.86
C GLY A 87 -15.83 20.36 6.67
N ALA A 88 -15.26 20.73 7.82
CA ALA A 88 -14.46 19.84 8.66
C ALA A 88 -15.21 18.55 9.06
N GLY A 89 -16.49 18.64 9.39
CA GLY A 89 -17.33 17.47 9.69
C GLY A 89 -17.49 16.48 8.52
N SER A 90 -17.25 16.93 7.28
CA SER A 90 -17.28 16.07 6.10
C SER A 90 -16.01 15.22 5.97
N VAL A 91 -14.86 15.68 6.45
CA VAL A 91 -13.57 15.00 6.24
C VAL A 91 -13.56 13.62 6.88
N ARG A 92 -13.90 13.51 8.18
CA ARG A 92 -13.99 12.22 8.88
C ARG A 92 -14.91 11.23 8.15
N SER A 93 -16.07 11.71 7.71
CA SER A 93 -17.03 10.88 6.98
C SER A 93 -16.47 10.42 5.62
N GLN A 94 -15.70 11.25 4.92
CA GLN A 94 -15.03 10.87 3.67
C GLN A 94 -13.88 9.88 3.91
N ILE A 95 -13.09 10.04 4.97
CA ILE A 95 -12.06 9.07 5.36
C ILE A 95 -12.71 7.70 5.58
N HIS A 96 -13.75 7.62 6.42
CA HIS A 96 -14.45 6.37 6.68
C HIS A 96 -15.01 5.73 5.41
N ARG A 97 -15.74 6.49 4.59
CA ARG A 97 -16.30 5.95 3.34
C ARG A 97 -15.23 5.45 2.38
N SER A 98 -14.09 6.15 2.30
CA SER A 98 -12.98 5.75 1.43
C SER A 98 -12.35 4.44 1.92
N LEU A 99 -12.07 4.33 3.22
CA LEU A 99 -11.53 3.11 3.83
C LEU A 99 -12.49 1.93 3.72
N ASP A 100 -13.79 2.12 3.94
CA ASP A 100 -14.80 1.08 3.78
C ASP A 100 -14.88 0.59 2.34
N ARG A 101 -14.75 1.51 1.37
CA ARG A 101 -14.73 1.15 -0.04
C ARG A 101 -13.47 0.39 -0.42
N LEU A 102 -12.31 0.73 0.16
CA LEU A 102 -11.07 -0.05 -0.01
C LEU A 102 -11.22 -1.46 0.58
N LYS A 103 -11.73 -1.59 1.81
CA LYS A 103 -11.96 -2.88 2.46
C LYS A 103 -12.90 -3.78 1.65
N LYS A 104 -13.98 -3.21 1.10
CA LYS A 104 -14.92 -3.95 0.24
C LYS A 104 -14.33 -4.30 -1.12
N ALA A 105 -13.45 -3.46 -1.66
CA ALA A 105 -12.83 -3.66 -2.96
C ALA A 105 -11.67 -4.66 -2.93
N ALA A 106 -11.03 -4.81 -1.78
CA ALA A 106 -9.86 -5.66 -1.57
C ALA A 106 -9.84 -6.28 -0.16
N PRO A 107 -10.81 -7.18 0.16
CA PRO A 107 -10.86 -7.86 1.45
C PRO A 107 -9.57 -8.64 1.78
N GLU A 108 -8.89 -9.15 0.75
CA GLU A 108 -7.63 -9.91 0.85
C GLU A 108 -6.46 -9.10 1.44
N LEU A 109 -6.52 -7.76 1.41
CA LEU A 109 -5.50 -6.90 2.05
C LEU A 109 -5.65 -6.85 3.58
N GLY A 110 -6.83 -7.19 4.12
CA GLY A 110 -7.08 -7.24 5.56
C GLY A 110 -6.57 -8.52 6.24
N ALA A 111 -6.18 -9.54 5.47
CA ALA A 111 -5.84 -10.87 5.96
C ALA A 111 -4.37 -11.02 6.42
N VAL A 112 -3.67 -9.93 6.77
CA VAL A 112 -2.23 -9.98 7.14
C VAL A 112 -1.96 -10.71 8.48
N ARG A 113 -2.96 -11.33 9.10
CA ARG A 113 -2.83 -12.10 10.35
C ARG A 113 -2.40 -13.56 10.13
N GLU A 114 -1.28 -13.80 9.44
CA GLU A 114 -0.64 -15.13 9.46
C GLU A 114 0.89 -14.99 9.47
N LEU A 115 1.39 -14.57 10.63
CA LEU A 115 2.70 -14.95 11.15
C LEU A 115 2.48 -15.23 12.64
N ARG A 116 2.03 -16.45 12.94
CA ARG A 116 2.11 -17.09 14.25
C ARG A 116 2.78 -18.44 14.04
#